data_AF-A0A4R8MK83-F1
#
_entry.id   AF-A0A4R8MK83-F1
#
_cell.length_a   1.000
_cell.length_b   1.000
_cell.length_c   1.000
_cell.angle_alpha   90.00
_cell.angle_beta   90.00
_cell.angle_gamma   90.00
#
_symmetry.space_group_name_H-M   'P 1'
#
loop_
_entity.id
_entity.type
_entity.pdbx_description
1 polymer ?
#
loop_
_entity_poly.entity_id
_entity_poly.type
_entity_poly.pdbx_seq_one_letter_code
_entity_poly.pdbx_strand_id
1 'polypeptide(L)'
;MKKHKYDFGIIGNGSYIAHINTNAEIVWLCWPNFDSSPIFGSLLDQNCGHFSIIPNTKIISTSQVYLENTNILRTEIITETGSFAVLDFAPRYYQDGTLQNKRNLYRKIIPLFGDVKIKIQLNLTYQYGKEHLKPSINSAEILYQTNDFRVHFTSNVSLNQILKENYFLLNQNIYLALFETIPVDLLLGDFIESEFKKTKYYWQNWVKHCTIPHFAQKQQIRSALCLKLHQFQETGAIIAASTTSLPEAPMAGRNWDYRFCWLRDGFYTLLALTNLGQFEELEMYSQYISNLTPTEDGRYQPLYSIFGENLLEEQILQLEGYLGNKPVRIGNSAYTHKQNDAYGQILLSLLPLYLDERIPEKNRFHNLGLVKNILEQIELTMEEPDAGLWEFRNFSQKHCYTYLFHWIGAKAAKEIALKLDRQDLIEQSDLLMKKAETNIEKCYDEKLGCYTQAQGKKELDASLLQLITLGYLDPKSEKAKSHIKAIENTLKTENGFMYRYLHRDDFGKPETTFLVCTFWYIEALACMERIEESAQLFDFVCEHANHVGLFSEDIESMSGNQWGNFPQTYSHVGLVNAARKISQKKSDSLFW
;
A
#
# COMPACT_ATOMS: atom_id res chain seq x y z
N MET A 1 14.40 4.26 25.51
CA MET A 1 13.08 3.67 25.21
C MET A 1 13.21 2.85 23.93
N LYS A 2 12.49 1.73 23.80
CA LYS A 2 12.46 0.92 22.56
C LYS A 2 11.71 1.73 21.49
N LYS A 3 12.28 1.91 20.30
CA LYS A 3 11.58 2.58 19.18
C LYS A 3 10.33 1.78 18.82
N HIS A 4 9.22 2.46 18.60
CA HIS A 4 7.98 1.87 18.11
C HIS A 4 8.11 1.60 16.61
N LYS A 5 8.12 0.32 16.25
CA LYS A 5 7.99 -0.16 14.87
C LYS A 5 7.01 -1.33 14.89
N TYR A 6 6.22 -1.47 13.85
CA TYR A 6 5.33 -2.61 13.67
C TYR A 6 6.15 -3.89 13.53
N ASP A 7 6.01 -4.81 14.48
CA ASP A 7 6.75 -6.08 14.52
C ASP A 7 6.04 -7.17 13.70
N PHE A 8 5.51 -6.78 12.54
CA PHE A 8 4.74 -7.63 11.64
C PHE A 8 5.45 -7.83 10.29
N GLY A 9 5.42 -9.05 9.78
CA GLY A 9 5.52 -9.34 8.36
C GLY A 9 4.15 -9.55 7.76
N ILE A 10 4.01 -9.33 6.44
CA ILE A 10 2.78 -9.63 5.70
C ILE A 10 2.94 -10.79 4.73
N ILE A 11 1.89 -11.59 4.56
CA ILE A 11 1.76 -12.56 3.47
C ILE A 11 0.44 -12.32 2.74
N GLY A 12 0.34 -12.76 1.49
CA GLY A 12 -0.89 -12.64 0.72
C GLY A 12 -0.72 -13.15 -0.71
N ASN A 13 -1.80 -13.16 -1.47
CA ASN A 13 -1.80 -13.62 -2.86
C ASN A 13 -2.64 -12.72 -3.80
N GLY A 14 -3.01 -11.52 -3.34
CA GLY A 14 -3.87 -10.58 -4.07
C GLY A 14 -5.37 -10.77 -3.81
N SER A 15 -5.77 -11.80 -3.04
CA SER A 15 -7.16 -11.95 -2.58
C SER A 15 -7.33 -11.58 -1.11
N TYR A 16 -6.30 -11.77 -0.29
CA TYR A 16 -6.23 -11.31 1.10
C TYR A 16 -4.78 -10.99 1.48
N ILE A 17 -4.60 -10.24 2.58
CA ILE A 17 -3.32 -9.98 3.23
C ILE A 17 -3.45 -10.32 4.71
N ALA A 18 -2.51 -11.11 5.24
CA ALA A 18 -2.41 -11.46 6.66
C ALA A 18 -1.17 -10.81 7.28
N HIS A 19 -1.30 -10.28 8.50
CA HIS A 19 -0.20 -9.74 9.30
C HIS A 19 0.21 -10.73 10.37
N ILE A 20 1.51 -10.98 10.47
CA ILE A 20 2.09 -12.01 11.31
C ILE A 20 3.17 -11.40 12.19
N ASN A 21 2.97 -11.43 13.50
CA ASN A 21 3.94 -10.87 14.45
C ASN A 21 5.19 -11.74 14.59
N THR A 22 6.19 -11.21 15.29
CA THR A 22 7.47 -11.90 15.52
C THR A 22 7.35 -13.18 16.36
N ASN A 23 6.19 -13.45 16.97
CA ASN A 23 5.89 -14.71 17.67
C ASN A 23 5.12 -15.71 16.78
N ALA A 24 5.02 -15.46 15.47
CA ALA A 24 4.23 -16.25 14.53
C ALA A 24 2.74 -16.33 14.91
N GLU A 25 2.16 -15.25 15.41
CA GLU A 25 0.71 -15.10 15.54
C GLU A 25 0.18 -14.28 14.35
N ILE A 26 -0.93 -14.73 13.76
CA ILE A 26 -1.68 -13.93 12.79
C ILE A 26 -2.60 -12.99 13.56
N VAL A 27 -2.26 -11.70 13.58
CA VAL A 27 -2.94 -10.66 14.36
C VAL A 27 -3.97 -9.87 13.55
N TRP A 28 -3.88 -9.94 12.23
CA TRP A 28 -4.78 -9.26 11.30
C TRP A 28 -4.99 -10.10 10.03
N LEU A 29 -6.23 -10.38 9.69
CA LEU A 29 -6.65 -11.00 8.44
C LEU A 29 -8.12 -10.66 8.18
N CYS A 30 -8.36 -9.76 7.21
CA CYS A 30 -9.69 -9.49 6.68
C CYS A 30 -10.14 -10.65 5.80
N TRP A 31 -11.41 -11.03 5.91
CA TRP A 31 -11.97 -12.14 5.15
C TRP A 31 -13.44 -11.90 4.81
N PRO A 32 -13.88 -12.20 3.57
CA PRO A 32 -13.11 -12.85 2.51
C PRO A 32 -12.26 -11.89 1.66
N ASN A 33 -12.44 -10.57 1.79
CA ASN A 33 -11.70 -9.57 1.01
C ASN A 33 -11.00 -8.52 1.90
N PHE A 34 -10.23 -7.62 1.27
CA PHE A 34 -9.42 -6.61 1.98
C PHE A 34 -10.24 -5.67 2.88
N ASP A 35 -11.41 -5.22 2.41
CA ASP A 35 -12.29 -4.28 3.10
C ASP A 35 -13.36 -4.98 3.98
N SER A 36 -13.33 -6.32 4.05
CA SER A 36 -14.23 -7.11 4.90
C SER A 36 -13.87 -7.01 6.38
N SER A 37 -14.73 -7.51 7.26
CA SER A 37 -14.39 -7.60 8.69
C SER A 37 -13.24 -8.60 8.93
N PRO A 38 -12.32 -8.33 9.87
CA PRO A 38 -11.27 -9.27 10.23
C PRO A 38 -11.84 -10.55 10.86
N ILE A 39 -11.36 -11.72 10.39
CA ILE A 39 -11.51 -12.99 11.13
C ILE A 39 -10.45 -13.15 12.23
N PHE A 40 -9.30 -12.52 12.01
CA PHE A 40 -8.25 -12.29 13.01
C PHE A 40 -7.99 -10.79 13.07
N GLY A 41 -8.05 -10.21 14.25
CA GLY A 41 -8.08 -8.77 14.47
C GLY A 41 -7.55 -8.37 15.84
N SER A 42 -6.79 -9.24 16.50
CA SER A 42 -6.11 -8.96 17.78
C SER A 42 -5.21 -7.73 17.74
N LEU A 43 -4.84 -7.27 16.54
CA LEU A 43 -4.18 -5.99 16.29
C LEU A 43 -4.96 -4.78 16.86
N LEU A 44 -6.29 -4.77 16.74
CA LEU A 44 -7.14 -3.67 17.23
C LEU A 44 -7.80 -3.98 18.56
N ASP A 45 -8.14 -5.25 18.81
CA ASP A 45 -8.76 -5.67 20.06
C ASP A 45 -8.53 -7.17 20.27
N GLN A 46 -8.08 -7.57 21.46
CA GLN A 46 -7.75 -8.98 21.77
C GLN A 46 -8.95 -9.92 21.61
N ASN A 47 -10.18 -9.41 21.62
CA ASN A 47 -11.39 -10.20 21.40
C ASN A 47 -11.68 -10.46 19.92
N CYS A 48 -11.03 -9.75 18.99
CA CYS A 48 -11.27 -9.84 17.54
C CYS A 48 -10.57 -11.04 16.87
N GLY A 49 -10.40 -12.16 17.56
CA GLY A 49 -9.83 -13.39 16.98
C GLY A 49 -8.32 -13.31 16.68
N HIS A 50 -7.68 -14.47 16.66
CA HIS A 50 -6.25 -14.64 16.39
C HIS A 50 -5.93 -16.10 16.00
N PHE A 51 -4.74 -16.30 15.41
CA PHE A 51 -4.21 -17.63 15.13
C PHE A 51 -2.75 -17.75 15.60
N SER A 52 -2.55 -18.41 16.74
CA SER A 52 -1.27 -18.44 17.48
C SER A 52 -0.68 -19.85 17.59
N ILE A 53 0.66 -19.91 17.62
CA ILE A 53 1.45 -21.11 17.89
C ILE A 53 2.28 -20.83 19.14
N ILE A 54 1.91 -21.45 20.27
CA ILE A 54 2.42 -21.09 21.59
C ILE A 54 3.29 -22.22 22.14
N PRO A 55 4.57 -22.00 22.44
CA PRO A 55 5.39 -22.99 23.12
C PRO A 55 5.02 -23.11 24.60
N ASN A 56 5.20 -24.30 25.18
CA ASN A 56 4.95 -24.56 26.61
C ASN A 56 6.06 -24.01 27.54
N THR A 57 7.05 -23.34 26.96
CA THR A 57 8.25 -22.85 27.62
C THR A 57 8.51 -21.42 27.18
N LYS A 58 9.29 -20.68 27.96
CA LYS A 58 9.56 -19.27 27.72
C LYS A 58 10.32 -19.08 26.40
N ILE A 59 9.86 -18.13 25.59
CA ILE A 59 10.57 -17.67 24.39
C ILE A 59 11.77 -16.83 24.84
N ILE A 60 12.97 -17.21 24.39
CA ILE A 60 14.22 -16.49 24.60
C ILE A 60 14.38 -15.39 23.56
N SER A 61 14.15 -15.72 22.29
CA SER A 61 14.28 -14.80 21.17
C SER A 61 13.50 -15.27 19.96
N THR A 62 13.13 -14.34 19.09
CA THR A 62 12.51 -14.62 17.81
C THR A 62 13.26 -13.91 16.68
N SER A 63 13.19 -14.47 15.48
CA SER A 63 13.72 -13.87 14.25
C SER A 63 12.73 -14.09 13.13
N GLN A 64 12.45 -13.06 12.34
CA GLN A 64 11.49 -13.15 11.25
C GLN A 64 12.09 -12.56 9.99
N VAL A 65 12.06 -13.34 8.90
CA VAL A 65 12.61 -12.95 7.61
C VAL A 65 11.72 -13.45 6.48
N TYR A 66 11.70 -12.74 5.35
CA TYR A 66 11.17 -13.30 4.12
C TYR A 66 12.17 -14.27 3.50
N LEU A 67 11.67 -15.36 2.91
CA LEU A 67 12.51 -16.14 2.01
C LEU A 67 12.88 -15.27 0.80
N GLU A 68 14.11 -15.43 0.32
CA GLU A 68 14.71 -14.59 -0.71
C GLU A 68 13.79 -14.37 -1.92
N ASN A 69 13.50 -13.08 -2.18
CA ASN A 69 12.67 -12.60 -3.29
C ASN A 69 11.26 -13.22 -3.30
N THR A 70 10.64 -13.36 -2.12
CA THR A 70 9.27 -13.87 -1.99
C THR A 70 8.40 -13.10 -1.00
N ASN A 71 7.09 -13.38 -1.05
CA ASN A 71 6.14 -13.08 0.02
C ASN A 71 5.88 -14.30 0.94
N ILE A 72 6.91 -15.12 1.17
CA ILE A 72 6.86 -16.25 2.11
C ILE A 72 7.64 -15.88 3.36
N LEU A 73 6.98 -15.94 4.51
CA LEU A 73 7.55 -15.51 5.78
C LEU A 73 8.07 -16.70 6.57
N ARG A 74 9.28 -16.58 7.13
CA ARG A 74 9.87 -17.54 8.06
C ARG A 74 10.05 -16.87 9.41
N THR A 75 9.38 -17.38 10.43
CA THR A 75 9.55 -16.95 11.82
C THR A 75 10.21 -18.06 12.62
N GLU A 76 11.40 -17.83 13.16
CA GLU A 76 12.11 -18.73 14.05
C GLU A 76 11.89 -18.33 15.50
N ILE A 77 11.56 -19.31 16.35
CA ILE A 77 11.27 -19.13 17.77
C ILE A 77 12.25 -19.99 18.56
N ILE A 78 13.06 -19.35 19.38
CA ILE A 78 14.02 -19.99 20.29
C ILE A 78 13.44 -19.93 21.70
N THR A 79 13.43 -21.06 22.38
CA THR A 79 12.91 -21.23 23.74
C THR A 79 13.98 -21.81 24.67
N GLU A 80 13.69 -21.91 25.96
CA GLU A 80 14.61 -22.49 26.94
C GLU A 80 14.90 -23.98 26.72
N THR A 81 14.02 -24.72 26.03
CA THR A 81 14.15 -26.18 25.84
C THR A 81 14.40 -26.60 24.39
N GLY A 82 14.37 -25.66 23.44
CA GLY A 82 14.57 -25.95 22.04
C GLY A 82 14.23 -24.79 21.11
N SER A 83 13.99 -25.07 19.84
CA SER A 83 13.60 -24.08 18.84
C SER A 83 12.81 -24.71 17.70
N PHE A 84 12.00 -23.88 17.05
CA PHE A 84 11.23 -24.26 15.87
C PHE A 84 11.06 -23.07 14.92
N ALA A 85 10.71 -23.35 13.67
CA ALA A 85 10.36 -22.34 12.68
C ALA A 85 8.91 -22.49 12.22
N VAL A 86 8.29 -21.39 11.82
CA VAL A 86 6.99 -21.35 11.14
C VAL A 86 7.21 -20.72 9.77
N LEU A 87 6.82 -21.44 8.71
CA LEU A 87 6.71 -20.89 7.37
C LEU A 87 5.25 -20.57 7.08
N ASP A 88 4.96 -19.30 6.82
CA ASP A 88 3.64 -18.81 6.49
C ASP A 88 3.61 -18.34 5.02
N PHE A 89 2.61 -18.78 4.26
CA PHE A 89 2.43 -18.35 2.87
C PHE A 89 0.98 -18.50 2.37
N ALA A 90 0.65 -17.71 1.35
CA ALA A 90 -0.58 -17.79 0.58
C ALA A 90 -0.26 -18.29 -0.84
N PRO A 91 -1.00 -19.26 -1.40
CA PRO A 91 -0.67 -19.82 -2.71
C PRO A 91 -0.87 -18.78 -3.81
N ARG A 92 0.14 -18.66 -4.68
CA ARG A 92 0.08 -17.86 -5.90
C ARG A 92 0.99 -18.45 -6.96
N TYR A 93 0.44 -18.96 -8.06
CA TYR A 93 1.23 -19.49 -9.18
C TYR A 93 0.37 -19.69 -10.42
N TYR A 94 0.98 -19.85 -11.59
CA TYR A 94 0.26 -20.27 -12.79
C TYR A 94 0.24 -21.80 -12.90
N GLN A 95 -0.93 -22.35 -13.24
CA GLN A 95 -1.11 -23.75 -13.61
C GLN A 95 -1.98 -23.80 -14.86
N ASP A 96 -1.48 -24.45 -15.92
CA ASP A 96 -2.18 -24.58 -17.20
C ASP A 96 -2.66 -23.22 -17.76
N GLY A 97 -1.81 -22.19 -17.64
CA GLY A 97 -2.09 -20.81 -18.07
C GLY A 97 -3.03 -20.03 -17.15
N THR A 98 -3.58 -20.64 -16.10
CA THR A 98 -4.53 -20.00 -15.17
C THR A 98 -3.83 -19.64 -13.87
N LEU A 99 -4.03 -18.41 -13.40
CA LEU A 99 -3.54 -17.98 -12.10
C LEU A 99 -4.30 -18.71 -10.99
N GLN A 100 -3.57 -19.40 -10.13
CA GLN A 100 -4.04 -20.02 -8.91
C GLN A 100 -3.71 -19.09 -7.74
N ASN A 101 -4.72 -18.41 -7.20
CA ASN A 101 -4.61 -17.51 -6.04
C ASN A 101 -5.79 -17.69 -5.08
N LYS A 102 -6.29 -18.93 -4.94
CA LYS A 102 -7.42 -19.24 -4.05
C LYS A 102 -7.20 -18.69 -2.66
N ARG A 103 -8.28 -18.35 -1.95
CA ARG A 103 -8.24 -17.87 -0.56
C ARG A 103 -7.88 -19.01 0.38
N ASN A 104 -6.60 -19.39 0.38
CA ASN A 104 -6.02 -20.40 1.26
C ASN A 104 -4.83 -19.80 2.01
N LEU A 105 -4.64 -20.24 3.25
CA LEU A 105 -3.50 -19.86 4.09
C LEU A 105 -2.82 -21.12 4.59
N TYR A 106 -1.50 -21.21 4.39
CA TYR A 106 -0.71 -22.35 4.82
C TYR A 106 0.33 -21.96 5.85
N ARG A 107 0.43 -22.79 6.90
CA ARG A 107 1.45 -22.67 7.93
C ARG A 107 2.15 -24.01 8.09
N LYS A 108 3.49 -24.01 7.98
CA LYS A 108 4.32 -25.19 8.22
C LYS A 108 5.21 -24.95 9.42
N ILE A 109 4.99 -25.71 10.49
CA ILE A 109 5.80 -25.68 11.71
C ILE A 109 6.90 -26.74 11.59
N ILE A 110 8.14 -26.34 11.79
CA ILE A 110 9.34 -27.15 11.58
C ILE A 110 10.10 -27.25 12.91
N PRO A 111 10.21 -28.44 13.54
CA PRO A 111 11.14 -28.62 14.66
C PRO A 111 12.57 -28.36 14.18
N LEU A 112 13.35 -27.61 14.95
CA LEU A 112 14.76 -27.35 14.63
C LEU A 112 15.69 -28.08 15.59
N PHE A 113 15.56 -27.82 16.89
CA PHE A 113 16.42 -28.41 17.91
C PHE A 113 15.68 -28.53 19.25
N GLY A 114 16.02 -29.54 20.06
CA GLY A 114 15.47 -29.74 21.40
C GLY A 114 14.02 -30.22 21.42
N ASP A 115 13.46 -30.32 22.62
CA ASP A 115 12.11 -30.82 22.86
C ASP A 115 11.19 -29.66 23.25
N VAL A 116 10.38 -29.22 22.30
CA VAL A 116 9.39 -28.16 22.49
C VAL A 116 7.99 -28.76 22.39
N LYS A 117 7.14 -28.53 23.39
CA LYS A 117 5.70 -28.76 23.22
C LYS A 117 5.05 -27.47 22.78
N ILE A 118 4.13 -27.57 21.83
CA ILE A 118 3.39 -26.41 21.33
C ILE A 118 1.90 -26.62 21.51
N LYS A 119 1.18 -25.51 21.56
CA LYS A 119 -0.28 -25.41 21.55
C LYS A 119 -0.68 -24.52 20.40
N ILE A 120 -1.68 -24.95 19.63
CA ILE A 120 -2.24 -24.15 18.54
C ILE A 120 -3.54 -23.55 19.04
N GLN A 121 -3.68 -22.23 18.97
CA GLN A 121 -4.92 -21.52 19.26
C GLN A 121 -5.47 -20.93 17.98
N LEU A 122 -6.73 -21.25 17.68
CA LEU A 122 -7.45 -20.80 16.50
C LEU A 122 -8.81 -20.25 16.94
N ASN A 123 -8.88 -18.93 17.06
CA ASN A 123 -10.11 -18.22 17.44
C ASN A 123 -10.53 -17.30 16.29
N LEU A 124 -11.58 -17.69 15.57
CA LEU A 124 -12.14 -16.87 14.50
C LEU A 124 -13.32 -16.08 15.07
N THR A 125 -13.30 -14.79 14.80
CA THR A 125 -14.46 -13.93 15.02
C THR A 125 -14.91 -13.31 13.71
N TYR A 126 -16.02 -12.58 13.72
CA TYR A 126 -16.44 -11.75 12.61
C TYR A 126 -17.18 -10.52 13.15
N GLN A 127 -17.49 -9.57 12.28
CA GLN A 127 -18.12 -8.29 12.65
C GLN A 127 -17.32 -7.56 13.74
N TYR A 128 -15.98 -7.58 13.61
CA TYR A 128 -15.02 -6.96 14.52
C TYR A 128 -15.18 -7.47 15.95
N GLY A 129 -15.15 -8.80 16.13
CA GLY A 129 -15.24 -9.45 17.44
C GLY A 129 -16.65 -9.62 18.00
N LYS A 130 -17.69 -9.07 17.37
CA LYS A 130 -19.08 -9.21 17.84
C LYS A 130 -19.64 -10.62 17.67
N GLU A 131 -19.19 -11.32 16.63
CA GLU A 131 -19.62 -12.68 16.34
C GLU A 131 -18.47 -13.65 16.56
N HIS A 132 -18.59 -14.57 17.52
CA HIS A 132 -17.63 -15.66 17.71
C HIS A 132 -18.06 -16.87 16.87
N LEU A 133 -17.23 -17.28 15.92
CA LEU A 133 -17.57 -18.37 15.02
C LEU A 133 -17.44 -19.71 15.74
N LYS A 134 -18.57 -20.43 15.86
CA LYS A 134 -18.59 -21.74 16.50
C LYS A 134 -18.04 -22.81 15.55
N PRO A 135 -17.02 -23.59 15.94
CA PRO A 135 -16.46 -24.63 15.10
C PRO A 135 -17.41 -25.84 15.01
N SER A 136 -17.58 -26.38 13.80
CA SER A 136 -18.14 -27.70 13.55
C SER A 136 -17.01 -28.66 13.15
N ILE A 137 -16.84 -29.78 13.83
CA ILE A 137 -15.72 -30.70 13.62
C ILE A 137 -16.18 -32.04 13.04
N ASN A 138 -15.41 -32.56 12.08
CA ASN A 138 -15.47 -33.95 11.65
C ASN A 138 -14.05 -34.54 11.64
N SER A 139 -13.87 -35.74 11.06
CA SER A 139 -12.57 -36.42 11.04
C SER A 139 -11.53 -35.76 10.11
N ALA A 140 -11.96 -34.94 9.16
CA ALA A 140 -11.11 -34.30 8.15
C ALA A 140 -10.82 -32.83 8.44
N GLU A 141 -11.74 -32.12 9.10
CA GLU A 141 -11.69 -30.67 9.23
C GLU A 141 -12.43 -30.08 10.44
N ILE A 142 -12.11 -28.83 10.73
CA ILE A 142 -12.90 -27.91 11.53
C ILE A 142 -13.49 -26.85 10.59
N LEU A 143 -14.82 -26.81 10.46
CA LEU A 143 -15.55 -25.85 9.67
C LEU A 143 -16.02 -24.67 10.52
N TYR A 144 -15.70 -23.46 10.08
CA TYR A 144 -16.31 -22.21 10.55
C TYR A 144 -17.17 -21.65 9.43
N GLN A 145 -18.41 -21.28 9.74
CA GLN A 145 -19.37 -20.83 8.74
C GLN A 145 -20.15 -19.61 9.24
N THR A 146 -20.29 -18.63 8.35
CA THR A 146 -21.24 -17.52 8.45
C THR A 146 -22.29 -17.64 7.34
N ASN A 147 -23.16 -16.63 7.20
CA ASN A 147 -24.04 -16.54 6.04
C ASN A 147 -23.26 -16.18 4.76
N ASP A 148 -22.12 -15.51 4.89
CA ASP A 148 -21.39 -14.91 3.77
C ASP A 148 -20.22 -15.78 3.29
N PHE A 149 -19.60 -16.57 4.18
CA PHE A 149 -18.43 -17.38 3.83
C PHE A 149 -18.29 -18.64 4.69
N ARG A 150 -17.39 -19.51 4.25
CA ARG A 150 -16.93 -20.70 4.98
C ARG A 150 -15.41 -20.69 5.04
N VAL A 151 -14.87 -21.17 6.16
CA VAL A 151 -13.45 -21.41 6.35
C VAL A 151 -13.27 -22.83 6.87
N HIS A 152 -12.51 -23.61 6.12
CA HIS A 152 -12.21 -25.00 6.42
C HIS A 152 -10.79 -25.10 6.97
N PHE A 153 -10.64 -25.48 8.23
CA PHE A 153 -9.35 -25.69 8.85
C PHE A 153 -8.99 -27.17 8.92
N THR A 154 -7.76 -27.53 8.53
CA THR A 154 -7.26 -28.90 8.66
C THR A 154 -5.79 -28.93 9.07
N SER A 155 -5.37 -30.07 9.62
CA SER A 155 -4.02 -30.32 10.10
C SER A 155 -3.65 -31.81 10.06
N ASN A 156 -2.35 -32.12 9.99
CA ASN A 156 -1.83 -33.46 10.27
C ASN A 156 -1.71 -33.77 11.77
N VAL A 157 -2.17 -32.86 12.64
CA VAL A 157 -2.35 -33.07 14.08
C VAL A 157 -3.84 -33.26 14.37
N SER A 158 -4.14 -34.01 15.44
CA SER A 158 -5.52 -34.22 15.89
C SER A 158 -6.28 -32.90 16.06
N LEU A 159 -7.35 -32.71 15.28
CA LEU A 159 -8.21 -31.53 15.34
C LEU A 159 -8.85 -31.33 16.72
N ASN A 160 -9.15 -32.43 17.42
CA ASN A 160 -9.64 -32.37 18.80
C ASN A 160 -8.58 -31.86 19.80
N GLN A 161 -7.29 -32.11 19.56
CA GLN A 161 -6.22 -31.53 20.39
C GLN A 161 -6.12 -30.02 20.17
N ILE A 162 -6.33 -29.55 18.94
CA ILE A 162 -6.33 -28.13 18.59
C ILE A 162 -7.55 -27.43 19.20
N LEU A 163 -8.76 -27.99 19.07
CA LEU A 163 -9.97 -27.42 19.68
C LEU A 163 -9.92 -27.35 21.20
N LYS A 164 -9.27 -28.33 21.85
CA LYS A 164 -9.07 -28.33 23.30
C LYS A 164 -7.89 -27.48 23.75
N GLU A 165 -7.15 -26.91 22.80
CA GLU A 165 -5.92 -26.15 23.03
C GLU A 165 -4.94 -26.91 23.94
N ASN A 166 -4.68 -28.18 23.63
CA ASN A 166 -3.73 -28.98 24.39
C ASN A 166 -2.29 -28.76 23.88
N TYR A 167 -1.33 -28.83 24.80
CA TYR A 167 0.08 -28.92 24.43
C TYR A 167 0.45 -30.32 23.97
N PHE A 168 1.19 -30.41 22.86
CA PHE A 168 1.72 -31.67 22.33
C PHE A 168 3.16 -31.48 21.83
N LEU A 169 3.93 -32.56 21.79
CA LEU A 169 5.35 -32.52 21.40
C LEU A 169 5.49 -32.21 19.90
N LEU A 170 6.34 -31.25 19.56
CA LEU A 170 6.73 -30.95 18.18
C LEU A 170 7.92 -31.83 17.79
N ASN A 171 7.63 -33.06 17.34
CA ASN A 171 8.64 -34.04 16.92
C ASN A 171 8.67 -34.30 15.41
N GLN A 172 7.77 -33.66 14.65
CA GLN A 172 7.67 -33.77 13.21
C GLN A 172 7.16 -32.44 12.63
N ASN A 173 7.25 -32.27 11.31
CA ASN A 173 6.62 -31.12 10.66
C ASN A 173 5.10 -31.15 10.87
N ILE A 174 4.55 -30.01 11.25
CA ILE A 174 3.10 -29.81 11.34
C ILE A 174 2.66 -28.92 10.20
N TYR A 175 1.61 -29.35 9.54
CA TYR A 175 0.98 -28.68 8.43
C TYR A 175 -0.38 -28.18 8.91
N LEU A 176 -0.62 -26.87 8.76
CA LEU A 176 -1.88 -26.21 9.06
C LEU A 176 -2.37 -25.51 7.80
N ALA A 177 -3.65 -25.64 7.51
CA ALA A 177 -4.26 -24.96 6.38
C ALA A 177 -5.62 -24.38 6.76
N LEU A 178 -5.84 -23.12 6.37
CA LEU A 178 -7.17 -22.56 6.19
C LEU A 178 -7.49 -22.60 4.69
N PHE A 179 -8.59 -23.24 4.34
CA PHE A 179 -9.08 -23.38 2.98
C PHE A 179 -10.41 -22.64 2.83
N GLU A 180 -10.58 -21.96 1.70
CA GLU A 180 -11.90 -21.57 1.22
C GLU A 180 -12.72 -22.79 0.80
N THR A 181 -12.08 -23.74 0.12
CA THR A 181 -12.66 -25.03 -0.26
C THR A 181 -11.59 -26.12 -0.16
N ILE A 182 -11.91 -27.24 0.49
CA ILE A 182 -10.97 -28.36 0.64
C ILE A 182 -10.75 -29.08 -0.71
N PRO A 183 -9.49 -29.36 -1.10
CA PRO A 183 -9.18 -30.22 -2.24
C PRO A 183 -9.64 -31.67 -2.04
N VAL A 184 -10.03 -32.34 -3.13
CA VAL A 184 -10.33 -33.78 -3.13
C VAL A 184 -9.04 -34.59 -2.91
N ASP A 185 -9.14 -35.71 -2.18
CA ASP A 185 -8.02 -36.64 -1.90
C ASP A 185 -6.77 -35.98 -1.29
N LEU A 186 -7.01 -35.08 -0.33
CA LEU A 186 -5.96 -34.25 0.29
C LEU A 186 -4.98 -35.07 1.15
N LEU A 187 -3.77 -35.31 0.63
CA LEU A 187 -2.59 -35.61 1.43
C LEU A 187 -1.94 -34.31 1.87
N LEU A 188 -2.35 -33.79 3.03
CA LEU A 188 -2.08 -32.40 3.44
C LEU A 188 -0.59 -32.00 3.36
N GLY A 189 0.31 -32.85 3.85
CA GLY A 189 1.76 -32.56 3.83
C GLY A 189 2.28 -32.40 2.40
N ASP A 190 2.03 -33.38 1.54
CA ASP A 190 2.48 -33.36 0.15
C ASP A 190 1.86 -32.19 -0.64
N PHE A 191 0.60 -31.91 -0.37
CA PHE A 191 -0.13 -30.80 -0.96
C PHE A 191 0.50 -29.45 -0.59
N ILE A 192 0.70 -29.17 0.71
CA ILE A 192 1.31 -27.91 1.15
C ILE A 192 2.75 -27.78 0.65
N GLU A 193 3.55 -28.85 0.61
CA GLU A 193 4.91 -28.82 0.05
C GLU A 193 4.92 -28.49 -1.45
N SER A 194 3.93 -29.01 -2.21
CA SER A 194 3.73 -28.66 -3.62
C SER A 194 3.36 -27.19 -3.78
N GLU A 195 2.35 -26.71 -3.03
CA GLU A 195 1.92 -25.30 -3.04
C GLU A 195 3.07 -24.36 -2.68
N PHE A 196 3.88 -24.72 -1.67
CA PHE A 196 5.05 -23.96 -1.26
C PHE A 196 6.07 -23.80 -2.40
N LYS A 197 6.43 -24.90 -3.07
CA LYS A 197 7.41 -24.89 -4.18
C LYS A 197 6.92 -24.02 -5.34
N LYS A 198 5.65 -24.18 -5.75
CA LYS A 198 5.05 -23.40 -6.83
C LYS A 198 4.98 -21.92 -6.49
N THR A 199 4.56 -21.59 -5.26
CA THR A 199 4.45 -20.21 -4.78
C THR A 199 5.80 -19.53 -4.66
N LYS A 200 6.81 -20.23 -4.14
CA LYS A 200 8.19 -19.74 -4.08
C LYS A 200 8.70 -19.42 -5.49
N TYR A 201 8.54 -20.35 -6.42
CA TYR A 201 8.95 -20.17 -7.80
C TYR A 201 8.24 -19.00 -8.48
N TYR A 202 6.93 -18.84 -8.25
CA TYR A 202 6.16 -17.71 -8.77
C TYR A 202 6.77 -16.38 -8.35
N TRP A 203 6.97 -16.15 -7.04
CA TRP A 203 7.47 -14.86 -6.56
C TRP A 203 8.89 -14.57 -7.04
N GLN A 204 9.77 -15.58 -7.02
CA GLN A 204 11.14 -15.42 -7.51
C GLN A 204 11.16 -15.08 -9.00
N ASN A 205 10.29 -15.69 -9.79
CA ASN A 205 10.14 -15.35 -11.20
C ASN A 205 9.51 -13.98 -11.39
N TRP A 206 8.51 -13.60 -10.60
CA TRP A 206 7.90 -12.27 -10.68
C TRP A 206 8.96 -11.19 -10.47
N VAL A 207 9.77 -11.30 -9.41
CA VAL A 207 10.91 -10.39 -9.16
C VAL A 207 11.93 -10.41 -10.30
N LYS A 208 12.23 -11.60 -10.86
CA LYS A 208 13.17 -11.73 -11.98
C LYS A 208 12.72 -10.99 -13.24
N HIS A 209 11.41 -10.83 -13.45
CA HIS A 209 10.85 -10.07 -14.58
C HIS A 209 10.73 -8.57 -14.28
N CYS A 210 11.02 -8.13 -13.05
CA CYS A 210 11.10 -6.71 -12.75
C CYS A 210 12.40 -6.09 -13.28
N THR A 211 12.31 -4.90 -13.86
CA THR A 211 13.43 -4.03 -14.17
C THR A 211 13.85 -3.29 -12.89
N ILE A 212 14.70 -3.92 -12.06
CA ILE A 212 15.19 -3.32 -10.81
C ILE A 212 16.52 -2.57 -11.05
N PRO A 213 16.57 -1.23 -10.89
CA PRO A 213 17.80 -0.45 -10.95
C PRO A 213 18.85 -0.90 -9.92
N HIS A 214 20.13 -0.62 -10.16
CA HIS A 214 21.23 -1.10 -9.31
C HIS A 214 21.22 -0.51 -7.88
N PHE A 215 20.79 0.75 -7.72
CA PHE A 215 20.75 1.39 -6.41
C PHE A 215 19.68 0.76 -5.49
N ALA A 216 20.05 0.34 -4.27
CA ALA A 216 19.12 -0.16 -3.25
C ALA A 216 18.19 -1.33 -3.68
N GLN A 217 18.70 -2.29 -4.45
CA GLN A 217 17.91 -3.41 -4.99
C GLN A 217 17.09 -4.16 -3.94
N LYS A 218 17.67 -4.45 -2.77
CA LYS A 218 16.98 -5.21 -1.71
C LYS A 218 15.71 -4.51 -1.25
N GLN A 219 15.80 -3.19 -1.03
CA GLN A 219 14.69 -2.35 -0.59
C GLN A 219 13.64 -2.18 -1.69
N GLN A 220 14.09 -2.02 -2.94
CA GLN A 220 13.19 -1.95 -4.10
C GLN A 220 12.42 -3.26 -4.29
N ILE A 221 13.08 -4.42 -4.24
CA ILE A 221 12.42 -5.73 -4.36
C ILE A 221 11.39 -5.93 -3.25
N ARG A 222 11.75 -5.61 -2.00
CA ARG A 222 10.83 -5.75 -0.86
C ARG A 222 9.60 -4.88 -1.02
N SER A 223 9.78 -3.63 -1.47
CA SER A 223 8.71 -2.67 -1.73
C SER A 223 7.85 -3.09 -2.92
N ALA A 224 8.44 -3.53 -4.03
CA ALA A 224 7.72 -4.01 -5.21
C ALA A 224 6.79 -5.17 -4.87
N LEU A 225 7.30 -6.17 -4.13
CA LEU A 225 6.50 -7.30 -3.67
C LEU A 225 5.40 -6.87 -2.68
N CYS A 226 5.63 -5.85 -1.86
CA CYS A 226 4.62 -5.27 -0.97
C CYS A 226 3.50 -4.59 -1.78
N LEU A 227 3.86 -3.75 -2.75
CA LEU A 227 2.91 -3.08 -3.64
C LEU A 227 2.08 -4.11 -4.43
N LYS A 228 2.71 -5.20 -4.91
CA LYS A 228 1.98 -6.26 -5.61
C LYS A 228 0.92 -6.94 -4.73
N LEU A 229 1.17 -7.10 -3.43
CA LEU A 229 0.17 -7.68 -2.52
C LEU A 229 -1.06 -6.78 -2.34
N HIS A 230 -0.90 -5.46 -2.45
CA HIS A 230 -1.97 -4.47 -2.24
C HIS A 230 -2.89 -4.30 -3.45
N GLN A 231 -2.57 -4.92 -4.59
CA GLN A 231 -3.51 -5.01 -5.70
C GLN A 231 -4.48 -6.17 -5.49
N PHE A 232 -5.77 -5.87 -5.52
CA PHE A 232 -6.83 -6.86 -5.48
C PHE A 232 -6.95 -7.57 -6.83
N GLN A 233 -6.73 -8.88 -6.82
CA GLN A 233 -6.55 -9.67 -8.04
C GLN A 233 -7.83 -9.77 -8.89
N GLU A 234 -9.00 -9.65 -8.28
CA GLU A 234 -10.29 -9.85 -8.96
C GLU A 234 -10.69 -8.63 -9.81
N THR A 235 -10.49 -7.42 -9.28
CA THR A 235 -10.93 -6.19 -9.94
C THR A 235 -9.79 -5.34 -10.49
N GLY A 236 -8.58 -5.46 -9.93
CA GLY A 236 -7.45 -4.58 -10.21
C GLY A 236 -7.32 -3.36 -9.29
N ALA A 237 -8.28 -3.16 -8.37
CA ALA A 237 -8.22 -2.10 -7.35
C ALA A 237 -6.93 -2.19 -6.52
N ILE A 238 -6.38 -1.05 -6.10
CA ILE A 238 -5.16 -0.98 -5.29
C ILE A 238 -5.49 -0.28 -3.98
N ILE A 239 -5.39 -0.99 -2.85
CA ILE A 239 -5.70 -0.41 -1.54
C ILE A 239 -4.56 0.48 -1.02
N ALA A 240 -4.87 1.55 -0.29
CA ALA A 240 -3.86 2.45 0.27
C ALA A 240 -3.03 1.79 1.39
N ALA A 241 -3.66 0.93 2.20
CA ALA A 241 -2.98 0.06 3.14
C ALA A 241 -3.86 -1.17 3.46
N SER A 242 -3.24 -2.21 4.01
CA SER A 242 -3.95 -3.45 4.40
C SER A 242 -4.62 -3.39 5.79
N THR A 243 -4.50 -2.28 6.50
CA THR A 243 -5.03 -2.09 7.87
C THR A 243 -6.00 -0.91 7.95
N THR A 244 -6.73 -0.86 9.06
CA THR A 244 -7.54 0.29 9.46
C THR A 244 -7.17 0.75 10.86
N SER A 245 -7.40 2.02 11.15
CA SER A 245 -7.38 2.61 12.49
C SER A 245 -6.07 2.50 13.26
N LEU A 246 -4.95 2.38 12.53
CA LEU A 246 -3.65 2.61 13.12
C LEU A 246 -3.40 4.13 13.21
N PRO A 247 -2.97 4.65 14.37
CA PRO A 247 -2.91 6.09 14.63
C PRO A 247 -1.74 6.76 13.90
N GLU A 248 -1.94 7.90 13.22
CA GLU A 248 -0.87 8.74 12.61
C GLU A 248 0.16 9.23 13.65
N ALA A 249 -0.27 9.38 14.91
CA ALA A 249 0.57 9.67 16.08
C ALA A 249 -0.12 9.20 17.37
N PRO A 250 0.62 8.91 18.45
CA PRO A 250 0.04 8.46 19.71
C PRO A 250 -1.03 9.41 20.24
N MET A 251 -2.22 8.90 20.49
CA MET A 251 -3.37 9.58 21.06
C MET A 251 -3.87 10.80 20.26
N ALA A 252 -3.46 10.94 19.00
CA ALA A 252 -3.85 12.08 18.14
C ALA A 252 -5.30 11.99 17.63
N GLY A 253 -5.96 10.83 17.74
CA GLY A 253 -7.32 10.60 17.26
C GLY A 253 -7.46 10.52 15.73
N ARG A 254 -6.34 10.53 15.00
CA ARG A 254 -6.22 10.41 13.54
C ARG A 254 -6.00 8.94 13.16
N ASN A 255 -7.08 8.18 13.18
CA ASN A 255 -7.10 6.73 13.00
C ASN A 255 -8.11 6.45 11.88
N TRP A 256 -7.63 6.11 10.68
CA TRP A 256 -8.45 6.03 9.46
C TRP A 256 -8.47 4.62 8.87
N ASP A 257 -9.53 4.28 8.14
CA ASP A 257 -9.59 3.05 7.35
C ASP A 257 -8.98 3.28 5.96
N TYR A 258 -7.93 2.54 5.64
CA TYR A 258 -7.13 2.70 4.42
C TYR A 258 -7.27 1.51 3.47
N ARG A 259 -8.21 0.59 3.74
CA ARG A 259 -8.41 -0.66 2.97
C ARG A 259 -9.18 -0.45 1.67
N PHE A 260 -9.27 0.79 1.19
CA PHE A 260 -9.99 1.22 0.00
C PHE A 260 -9.04 1.70 -1.09
N CYS A 261 -9.57 1.83 -2.31
CA CYS A 261 -8.82 2.27 -3.47
C CYS A 261 -8.95 3.79 -3.66
N TRP A 262 -7.95 4.54 -3.22
CA TRP A 262 -7.80 5.94 -3.60
C TRP A 262 -7.28 6.04 -5.02
N LEU A 263 -7.90 6.88 -5.85
CA LEU A 263 -7.48 7.08 -7.24
C LEU A 263 -6.05 7.64 -7.33
N ARG A 264 -5.70 8.52 -6.38
CA ARG A 264 -4.35 9.07 -6.18
C ARG A 264 -3.33 7.98 -5.90
N ASP A 265 -3.57 7.19 -4.87
CA ASP A 265 -2.66 6.13 -4.42
C ASP A 265 -2.50 5.05 -5.49
N GLY A 266 -3.59 4.75 -6.21
CA GLY A 266 -3.59 3.89 -7.39
C GLY A 266 -2.65 4.41 -8.48
N PHE A 267 -2.74 5.69 -8.85
CA PHE A 267 -1.82 6.31 -9.82
C PHE A 267 -0.35 6.15 -9.42
N TYR A 268 0.00 6.52 -8.19
CA TYR A 268 1.40 6.45 -7.74
C TYR A 268 1.91 5.01 -7.69
N THR A 269 1.08 4.07 -7.23
CA THR A 269 1.42 2.65 -7.19
C THR A 269 1.65 2.09 -8.58
N LEU A 270 0.79 2.42 -9.54
CA LEU A 270 0.96 2.03 -10.93
C LEU A 270 2.21 2.64 -11.57
N LEU A 271 2.49 3.92 -11.30
CA LEU A 271 3.71 4.57 -11.79
C LEU A 271 4.95 3.83 -11.28
N ALA A 272 4.98 3.43 -10.01
CA ALA A 272 6.07 2.66 -9.43
C ALA A 272 6.20 1.26 -10.08
N LEU A 273 5.11 0.52 -10.21
CA LEU A 273 5.11 -0.83 -10.78
C LEU A 273 5.48 -0.82 -12.28
N THR A 274 4.93 0.13 -13.04
CA THR A 274 5.24 0.31 -14.47
C THR A 274 6.71 0.67 -14.68
N ASN A 275 7.28 1.50 -13.79
CA ASN A 275 8.71 1.83 -13.79
C ASN A 275 9.61 0.60 -13.52
N LEU A 276 9.08 -0.42 -12.83
CA LEU A 276 9.73 -1.71 -12.61
C LEU A 276 9.38 -2.74 -13.71
N GLY A 277 8.70 -2.33 -14.77
CA GLY A 277 8.37 -3.19 -15.92
C GLY A 277 7.19 -4.13 -15.70
N GLN A 278 6.32 -3.86 -14.72
CA GLN A 278 5.14 -4.65 -14.41
C GLN A 278 3.90 -3.96 -14.99
N PHE A 279 3.33 -4.50 -16.08
CA PHE A 279 2.27 -3.87 -16.88
C PHE A 279 0.90 -4.51 -16.67
N GLU A 280 0.87 -5.78 -16.27
CA GLU A 280 -0.35 -6.52 -16.00
C GLU A 280 -1.19 -5.80 -14.92
N GLU A 281 -0.53 -5.22 -13.91
CA GLU A 281 -1.15 -4.45 -12.84
C GLU A 281 -1.86 -3.21 -13.39
N LEU A 282 -1.26 -2.55 -14.39
CA LEU A 282 -1.82 -1.38 -15.07
C LEU A 282 -3.05 -1.76 -15.91
N GLU A 283 -2.97 -2.86 -16.68
CA GLU A 283 -4.11 -3.38 -17.46
C GLU A 283 -5.31 -3.66 -16.55
N MET A 284 -5.08 -4.35 -15.42
CA MET A 284 -6.14 -4.65 -14.45
C MET A 284 -6.75 -3.40 -13.82
N TYR A 285 -5.93 -2.43 -13.40
CA TYR A 285 -6.44 -1.20 -12.82
C TYR A 285 -7.24 -0.36 -13.84
N SER A 286 -6.88 -0.39 -15.12
CA SER A 286 -7.64 0.30 -16.17
C SER A 286 -9.06 -0.26 -16.32
N GLN A 287 -9.23 -1.57 -16.12
CA GLN A 287 -10.54 -2.22 -16.08
C GLN A 287 -11.33 -1.78 -14.85
N TYR A 288 -10.68 -1.71 -13.68
CA TYR A 288 -11.30 -1.18 -12.47
C TYR A 288 -11.84 0.23 -12.67
N ILE A 289 -11.00 1.16 -13.16
CA ILE A 289 -11.39 2.56 -13.41
C ILE A 289 -12.53 2.67 -14.42
N SER A 290 -12.53 1.83 -15.46
CA SER A 290 -13.60 1.81 -16.46
C SER A 290 -14.94 1.32 -15.92
N ASN A 291 -14.92 0.52 -14.86
CA ASN A 291 -16.11 -0.01 -14.21
C ASN A 291 -16.64 0.92 -13.11
N LEU A 292 -15.87 1.92 -12.67
CA LEU A 292 -16.33 2.90 -11.71
C LEU A 292 -17.49 3.71 -12.27
N THR A 293 -18.48 3.95 -11.42
CA THR A 293 -19.62 4.79 -11.76
C THR A 293 -19.41 6.17 -11.11
N PRO A 294 -19.23 7.23 -11.90
CA PRO A 294 -19.20 8.60 -11.38
C PRO A 294 -20.50 8.95 -10.65
N THR A 295 -20.47 9.98 -9.82
CA THR A 295 -21.67 10.57 -9.20
C THR A 295 -22.61 11.15 -10.27
N GLU A 296 -23.84 11.52 -9.88
CA GLU A 296 -24.87 12.05 -10.81
C GLU A 296 -24.40 13.28 -11.60
N ASP A 297 -23.49 14.09 -11.03
CA ASP A 297 -22.87 15.25 -11.68
C ASP A 297 -21.60 14.91 -12.49
N GLY A 298 -21.30 13.62 -12.68
CA GLY A 298 -20.20 13.11 -13.48
C GLY A 298 -18.85 13.08 -12.77
N ARG A 299 -18.80 13.33 -11.46
CA ARG A 299 -17.54 13.36 -10.71
C ARG A 299 -17.07 11.98 -10.28
N TYR A 300 -15.76 11.85 -10.25
CA TYR A 300 -15.13 10.74 -9.56
C TYR A 300 -14.91 11.11 -8.09
N GLN A 301 -15.19 10.16 -7.20
CA GLN A 301 -14.88 10.28 -5.78
C GLN A 301 -13.37 10.08 -5.55
N PRO A 302 -12.82 10.59 -4.44
CA PRO A 302 -11.42 10.38 -4.10
C PRO A 302 -11.05 8.89 -3.97
N LEU A 303 -11.97 8.10 -3.43
CA LEU A 303 -11.80 6.67 -3.20
C LEU A 303 -13.10 5.89 -3.38
N TYR A 304 -12.91 4.59 -3.63
CA TYR A 304 -13.97 3.61 -3.82
C TYR A 304 -13.60 2.30 -3.10
N SER A 305 -14.59 1.42 -2.87
CA SER A 305 -14.31 0.05 -2.41
C SER A 305 -13.49 -0.73 -3.43
N ILE A 306 -12.97 -1.89 -3.06
CA ILE A 306 -12.25 -2.75 -4.01
C ILE A 306 -13.13 -3.27 -5.15
N PHE A 307 -14.46 -3.22 -5.02
CA PHE A 307 -15.43 -3.56 -6.07
C PHE A 307 -16.03 -2.34 -6.78
N GLY A 308 -15.63 -1.12 -6.39
CA GLY A 308 -16.09 0.12 -7.03
C GLY A 308 -17.37 0.71 -6.42
N GLU A 309 -17.82 0.22 -5.26
CA GLU A 309 -18.91 0.84 -4.52
C GLU A 309 -18.50 2.24 -4.04
N ASN A 310 -19.45 3.17 -4.10
CA ASN A 310 -19.25 4.61 -3.92
C ASN A 310 -19.76 5.13 -2.55
N LEU A 311 -20.27 4.24 -1.69
CA LEU A 311 -20.77 4.58 -0.37
C LEU A 311 -19.88 3.92 0.70
N LEU A 312 -19.05 4.73 1.37
CA LEU A 312 -18.04 4.26 2.33
C LEU A 312 -18.22 4.96 3.68
N GLU A 313 -19.43 4.87 4.25
CA GLU A 313 -19.78 5.58 5.49
C GLU A 313 -18.79 5.28 6.63
N GLU A 314 -18.27 6.36 7.22
CA GLU A 314 -17.40 6.27 8.40
C GLU A 314 -18.23 5.89 9.63
N GLN A 315 -17.83 4.82 10.31
CA GLN A 315 -18.44 4.37 11.55
C GLN A 315 -17.38 4.24 12.66
N ILE A 316 -17.73 4.65 13.88
CA ILE A 316 -16.87 4.49 15.05
C ILE A 316 -17.26 3.22 15.81
N LEU A 317 -16.30 2.32 15.99
CA LEU A 317 -16.47 1.09 16.75
C LEU A 317 -16.00 1.25 18.20
N GLN A 318 -16.67 0.54 19.11
CA GLN A 318 -16.30 0.45 20.53
C GLN A 318 -15.30 -0.69 20.76
N LEU A 319 -14.09 -0.52 20.21
CA LEU A 319 -12.96 -1.42 20.39
C LEU A 319 -11.85 -0.72 21.20
N GLU A 320 -10.92 -1.47 21.76
CA GLU A 320 -9.79 -0.87 22.50
C GLU A 320 -8.86 -0.05 21.60
N GLY A 321 -8.69 -0.47 20.35
CA GLY A 321 -7.82 0.18 19.38
C GLY A 321 -6.35 -0.17 19.59
N TYR A 322 -5.55 0.07 18.55
CA TYR A 322 -4.13 -0.27 18.56
C TYR A 322 -3.41 0.46 19.70
N LEU A 323 -2.84 -0.29 20.65
CA LEU A 323 -2.20 0.25 21.87
C LEU A 323 -3.10 1.23 22.66
N GLY A 324 -4.43 1.02 22.63
CA GLY A 324 -5.41 1.86 23.32
C GLY A 324 -5.80 3.16 22.59
N ASN A 325 -5.34 3.34 21.34
CA ASN A 325 -5.64 4.54 20.56
C ASN A 325 -7.08 4.50 20.03
N LYS A 326 -7.85 5.53 20.35
CA LYS A 326 -9.26 5.70 19.95
C LYS A 326 -9.44 7.03 19.19
N PRO A 327 -10.51 7.17 18.38
CA PRO A 327 -11.53 6.16 18.07
C PRO A 327 -11.02 5.11 17.06
N VAL A 328 -11.68 3.95 17.00
CA VAL A 328 -11.50 2.98 15.90
C VAL A 328 -12.56 3.29 14.84
N ARG A 329 -12.12 3.65 13.63
CA ARG A 329 -12.96 3.98 12.48
C ARG A 329 -12.94 2.87 11.45
N ILE A 330 -14.10 2.57 10.88
CA ILE A 330 -14.22 1.76 9.67
C ILE A 330 -14.97 2.58 8.62
N GLY A 331 -14.74 2.30 7.34
CA GLY A 331 -15.16 3.24 6.30
C GLY A 331 -14.33 4.52 6.35
N ASN A 332 -14.61 5.48 5.45
CA ASN A 332 -13.81 6.69 5.37
C ASN A 332 -14.59 7.84 4.74
N SER A 333 -14.82 8.92 5.49
CA SER A 333 -15.66 10.03 5.02
C SER A 333 -15.11 10.77 3.80
N ALA A 334 -13.84 10.56 3.44
CA ALA A 334 -13.21 11.21 2.29
C ALA A 334 -13.92 10.88 0.96
N TYR A 335 -14.74 9.83 0.89
CA TYR A 335 -15.53 9.51 -0.31
C TYR A 335 -16.47 10.66 -0.72
N THR A 336 -16.83 11.54 0.23
CA THR A 336 -17.69 12.71 -0.01
C THR A 336 -16.92 13.96 -0.43
N HIS A 337 -15.59 13.95 -0.32
CA HIS A 337 -14.77 15.12 -0.58
C HIS A 337 -14.63 15.38 -2.09
N LYS A 338 -14.45 16.64 -2.45
CA LYS A 338 -14.11 17.03 -3.83
C LYS A 338 -12.59 17.04 -3.94
N GLN A 339 -12.04 16.22 -4.84
CA GLN A 339 -10.60 16.15 -5.10
C GLN A 339 -10.38 16.23 -6.63
N ASN A 340 -10.07 17.43 -7.12
CA ASN A 340 -10.03 17.68 -8.56
C ASN A 340 -8.69 17.23 -9.19
N ASP A 341 -7.63 17.01 -8.39
CA ASP A 341 -6.36 16.44 -8.87
C ASP A 341 -6.50 15.00 -9.39
N ALA A 342 -7.51 14.25 -8.96
CA ALA A 342 -7.73 12.86 -9.35
C ALA A 342 -7.88 12.67 -10.87
N TYR A 343 -8.48 13.63 -11.57
CA TYR A 343 -8.68 13.57 -13.02
C TYR A 343 -7.34 13.51 -13.78
N GLY A 344 -6.38 14.32 -13.36
CA GLY A 344 -5.04 14.29 -13.94
C GLY A 344 -4.29 13.00 -13.65
N GLN A 345 -4.46 12.46 -12.45
CA GLN A 345 -3.87 11.20 -12.00
C GLN A 345 -4.39 10.03 -12.84
N ILE A 346 -5.70 9.99 -13.12
CA ILE A 346 -6.32 8.99 -14.00
C ILE A 346 -5.69 9.03 -15.39
N LEU A 347 -5.68 10.19 -16.07
CA LEU A 347 -5.14 10.31 -17.43
C LEU A 347 -3.65 9.92 -17.50
N LEU A 348 -2.86 10.38 -16.54
CA LEU A 348 -1.44 10.05 -16.49
C LEU A 348 -1.20 8.56 -16.20
N SER A 349 -2.04 7.94 -15.36
CA SER A 349 -1.95 6.50 -15.08
C SER A 349 -2.25 5.64 -16.32
N LEU A 350 -3.21 6.06 -17.16
CA LEU A 350 -3.64 5.31 -18.34
C LEU A 350 -2.72 5.51 -19.55
N LEU A 351 -1.92 6.58 -19.56
CA LEU A 351 -1.03 6.95 -20.67
C LEU A 351 -0.20 5.78 -21.24
N PRO A 352 0.45 4.92 -20.43
CA PRO A 352 1.26 3.84 -20.98
C PRO A 352 0.45 2.81 -21.79
N LEU A 353 -0.84 2.62 -21.50
CA LEU A 353 -1.72 1.70 -22.25
C LEU A 353 -1.96 2.12 -23.70
N TYR A 354 -1.68 3.39 -24.03
CA TYR A 354 -1.78 3.94 -25.38
C TYR A 354 -0.43 4.02 -26.10
N LEU A 355 0.64 4.27 -25.36
CA LEU A 355 1.95 4.62 -25.93
C LEU A 355 2.97 3.49 -25.88
N ASP A 356 2.86 2.56 -24.94
CA ASP A 356 3.86 1.51 -24.76
C ASP A 356 3.65 0.35 -25.73
N GLU A 357 4.58 0.17 -26.67
CA GLU A 357 4.50 -0.86 -27.70
C GLU A 357 4.66 -2.30 -27.15
N ARG A 358 5.07 -2.47 -25.89
CA ARG A 358 5.09 -3.80 -25.24
C ARG A 358 3.68 -4.32 -24.97
N ILE A 359 2.69 -3.43 -24.83
CA ILE A 359 1.30 -3.79 -24.63
C ILE A 359 0.69 -4.14 -25.98
N PRO A 360 0.28 -5.41 -26.21
CA PRO A 360 -0.28 -5.82 -27.48
C PRO A 360 -1.54 -5.03 -27.82
N GLU A 361 -1.79 -4.77 -29.11
CA GLU A 361 -2.94 -3.98 -29.58
C GLU A 361 -4.29 -4.42 -28.97
N LYS A 362 -4.48 -5.74 -28.84
CA LYS A 362 -5.68 -6.35 -28.24
C LYS A 362 -5.89 -6.03 -26.75
N ASN A 363 -4.82 -5.65 -26.06
CA ASN A 363 -4.81 -5.30 -24.63
C ASN A 363 -4.73 -3.78 -24.42
N ARG A 364 -4.58 -2.99 -25.50
CA ARG A 364 -4.56 -1.54 -25.39
C ARG A 364 -5.91 -1.03 -24.88
N PHE A 365 -5.83 0.06 -24.15
CA PHE A 365 -7.00 0.67 -23.55
C PHE A 365 -7.74 1.50 -24.61
N HIS A 366 -8.93 1.07 -25.03
CA HIS A 366 -9.66 1.70 -26.14
C HIS A 366 -10.83 2.59 -25.68
N ASN A 367 -10.84 3.01 -24.40
CA ASN A 367 -11.94 3.81 -23.84
C ASN A 367 -11.71 5.32 -24.04
N LEU A 368 -11.80 5.76 -25.30
CA LEU A 368 -11.72 7.19 -25.64
C LEU A 368 -12.83 8.03 -24.99
N GLY A 369 -13.99 7.42 -24.72
CA GLY A 369 -15.09 8.09 -24.00
C GLY A 369 -14.66 8.50 -22.60
N LEU A 370 -13.97 7.62 -21.87
CA LEU A 370 -13.41 7.94 -20.56
C LEU A 370 -12.40 9.10 -20.65
N VAL A 371 -11.43 9.03 -21.58
CA VAL A 371 -10.42 10.10 -21.75
C VAL A 371 -11.09 11.46 -21.98
N LYS A 372 -12.11 11.50 -22.85
CA LYS A 372 -12.88 12.71 -23.13
C LYS A 372 -13.62 13.21 -21.89
N ASN A 373 -14.33 12.32 -21.19
CA ASN A 373 -15.08 12.68 -19.98
C ASN A 373 -14.15 13.25 -18.90
N ILE A 374 -12.96 12.66 -18.70
CA ILE A 374 -12.00 13.15 -17.71
C ILE A 374 -11.43 14.52 -18.11
N LEU A 375 -11.16 14.76 -19.40
CA LEU A 375 -10.77 16.09 -19.89
C LEU A 375 -11.88 17.13 -19.70
N GLU A 376 -13.13 16.77 -19.96
CA GLU A 376 -14.30 17.63 -19.70
C GLU A 376 -14.41 17.95 -18.19
N GLN A 377 -14.13 16.99 -17.30
CA GLN A 377 -14.09 17.25 -15.86
C GLN A 377 -12.95 18.21 -15.45
N ILE A 378 -11.75 18.09 -16.03
CA ILE A 378 -10.66 19.06 -15.81
C ILE A 378 -11.10 20.46 -16.24
N GLU A 379 -11.81 20.58 -17.36
CA GLU A 379 -12.33 21.85 -17.83
C GLU A 379 -13.36 22.46 -16.87
N LEU A 380 -14.35 21.67 -16.45
CA LEU A 380 -15.42 22.10 -15.54
C LEU A 380 -14.90 22.50 -14.16
N THR A 381 -13.85 21.83 -13.68
CA THR A 381 -13.33 22.00 -12.32
C THR A 381 -12.13 22.94 -12.22
N MET A 382 -11.64 23.48 -13.34
CA MET A 382 -10.45 24.36 -13.40
C MET A 382 -10.51 25.57 -12.44
N GLU A 383 -11.70 26.09 -12.16
CA GLU A 383 -11.88 27.25 -11.27
C GLU A 383 -12.58 26.90 -9.96
N GLU A 384 -12.84 25.62 -9.69
CA GLU A 384 -13.52 25.14 -8.49
C GLU A 384 -12.51 24.85 -7.37
N PRO A 385 -12.67 25.44 -6.18
CA PRO A 385 -11.90 25.04 -4.99
C PRO A 385 -12.21 23.60 -4.57
N ASP A 386 -11.18 22.86 -4.16
CA ASP A 386 -11.28 21.47 -3.73
C ASP A 386 -10.58 21.24 -2.38
N ALA A 387 -10.66 20.02 -1.85
CA ALA A 387 -10.06 19.64 -0.57
C ALA A 387 -8.54 19.35 -0.69
N GLY A 388 -7.99 19.39 -1.91
CA GLY A 388 -6.61 19.02 -2.22
C GLY A 388 -6.29 17.55 -1.93
N LEU A 389 -5.04 17.15 -2.17
CA LEU A 389 -4.62 15.76 -1.99
C LEU A 389 -4.66 15.27 -0.54
N TRP A 390 -4.67 16.19 0.43
CA TRP A 390 -4.71 15.89 1.86
C TRP A 390 -6.14 15.83 2.41
N GLU A 391 -7.14 16.03 1.56
CA GLU A 391 -8.55 15.79 1.86
C GLU A 391 -9.04 16.60 3.08
N PHE A 392 -8.69 17.90 3.10
CA PHE A 392 -9.10 18.81 4.18
C PHE A 392 -10.62 18.86 4.32
N ARG A 393 -11.13 18.66 5.54
CA ARG A 393 -12.57 18.56 5.86
C ARG A 393 -13.22 19.93 6.01
N ASN A 394 -12.54 20.92 6.60
CA ASN A 394 -13.18 22.20 6.96
C ASN A 394 -12.91 23.34 5.98
N PHE A 395 -12.11 23.12 4.93
CA PHE A 395 -11.87 24.15 3.93
C PHE A 395 -11.61 23.57 2.55
N SER A 396 -11.90 24.38 1.53
CA SER A 396 -11.52 24.11 0.15
C SER A 396 -10.74 25.30 -0.42
N GLN A 397 -9.78 25.03 -1.30
CA GLN A 397 -8.94 26.06 -1.91
C GLN A 397 -8.63 25.74 -3.37
N LYS A 398 -8.12 26.75 -4.08
CA LYS A 398 -7.58 26.61 -5.43
C LYS A 398 -6.13 26.13 -5.36
N HIS A 399 -5.96 24.84 -5.08
CA HIS A 399 -4.67 24.24 -4.76
C HIS A 399 -3.70 24.22 -5.96
N CYS A 400 -2.44 24.58 -5.72
CA CYS A 400 -1.39 24.54 -6.75
C CYS A 400 -1.15 23.11 -7.25
N TYR A 401 -1.21 22.12 -6.34
CA TYR A 401 -1.10 20.70 -6.67
C TYR A 401 -2.21 20.23 -7.63
N THR A 402 -3.45 20.67 -7.41
CA THR A 402 -4.57 20.39 -8.33
C THR A 402 -4.30 20.91 -9.73
N TYR A 403 -3.81 22.14 -9.85
CA TYR A 403 -3.46 22.70 -11.16
C TYR A 403 -2.28 21.99 -11.83
N LEU A 404 -1.28 21.53 -11.06
CA LEU A 404 -0.22 20.68 -11.60
C LEU A 404 -0.80 19.39 -12.21
N PHE A 405 -1.76 18.75 -11.54
CA PHE A 405 -2.38 17.54 -12.06
C PHE A 405 -3.33 17.80 -13.23
N HIS A 406 -4.05 18.92 -13.25
CA HIS A 406 -4.79 19.35 -14.45
C HIS A 406 -3.85 19.56 -15.65
N TRP A 407 -2.68 20.18 -15.43
CA TRP A 407 -1.69 20.42 -16.48
C TRP A 407 -1.09 19.13 -17.02
N ILE A 408 -0.57 18.25 -16.15
CA ILE A 408 0.05 17.00 -16.59
C ILE A 408 -0.97 16.00 -17.14
N GLY A 409 -2.21 16.02 -16.62
CA GLY A 409 -3.33 15.23 -17.12
C GLY A 409 -3.72 15.64 -18.54
N ALA A 410 -3.90 16.94 -18.78
CA ALA A 410 -4.15 17.46 -20.12
C ALA A 410 -2.99 17.15 -21.08
N LYS A 411 -1.73 17.23 -20.60
CA LYS A 411 -0.57 16.83 -21.38
C LYS A 411 -0.61 15.33 -21.74
N ALA A 412 -0.94 14.46 -20.80
CA ALA A 412 -1.09 13.03 -21.05
C ALA A 412 -2.20 12.76 -22.09
N ALA A 413 -3.35 13.42 -21.97
CA ALA A 413 -4.42 13.28 -22.95
C ALA A 413 -4.04 13.79 -24.34
N LYS A 414 -3.23 14.85 -24.43
CA LYS A 414 -2.66 15.31 -25.71
C LYS A 414 -1.81 14.24 -26.38
N GLU A 415 -0.92 13.58 -25.63
CA GLU A 415 -0.08 12.50 -26.16
C GLU A 415 -0.92 11.30 -26.64
N ILE A 416 -1.97 10.93 -25.88
CA ILE A 416 -2.95 9.92 -26.29
C ILE A 416 -3.64 10.35 -27.59
N ALA A 417 -4.10 11.59 -27.67
CA ALA A 417 -4.80 12.12 -28.82
C ALA A 417 -3.91 12.20 -30.07
N LEU A 418 -2.62 12.51 -29.92
CA LEU A 418 -1.64 12.46 -31.01
C LEU A 418 -1.45 11.05 -31.55
N LYS A 419 -1.35 10.04 -30.66
CA LYS A 419 -1.23 8.63 -31.06
C LYS A 419 -2.47 8.11 -31.81
N LEU A 420 -3.64 8.69 -31.52
CA LEU A 420 -4.94 8.29 -32.06
C LEU A 420 -5.48 9.23 -33.15
N ASP A 421 -4.68 10.20 -33.61
CA ASP A 421 -5.05 11.20 -34.62
C ASP A 421 -6.35 11.98 -34.29
N ARG A 422 -6.53 12.37 -33.02
CA ARG A 422 -7.72 13.09 -32.51
C ARG A 422 -7.47 14.59 -32.31
N GLN A 423 -7.61 15.34 -33.39
CA GLN A 423 -7.37 16.79 -33.43
C GLN A 423 -8.21 17.59 -32.41
N ASP A 424 -9.47 17.20 -32.19
CA ASP A 424 -10.36 17.84 -31.23
C ASP A 424 -9.84 17.77 -29.79
N LEU A 425 -9.29 16.61 -29.40
CA LEU A 425 -8.72 16.41 -28.07
C LEU A 425 -7.35 17.08 -27.91
N ILE A 426 -6.57 17.19 -28.99
CA ILE A 426 -5.30 17.94 -29.00
C ILE A 426 -5.57 19.41 -28.67
N GLU A 427 -6.53 20.03 -29.37
CA GLU A 427 -6.88 21.44 -29.18
C GLU A 427 -7.45 21.72 -27.79
N GLN A 428 -8.34 20.85 -27.30
CA GLN A 428 -8.87 20.96 -25.93
C GLN A 428 -7.74 20.82 -24.88
N SER A 429 -6.85 19.85 -25.05
CA SER A 429 -5.73 19.63 -24.13
C SER A 429 -4.78 20.84 -24.08
N ASP A 430 -4.45 21.43 -25.23
CA ASP A 430 -3.60 22.63 -25.30
C ASP A 430 -4.25 23.85 -24.60
N LEU A 431 -5.56 24.00 -24.73
CA LEU A 431 -6.30 25.05 -24.03
C LEU A 431 -6.25 24.84 -22.51
N LEU A 432 -6.49 23.61 -22.05
CA LEU A 432 -6.50 23.28 -20.62
C LEU A 432 -5.13 23.37 -19.99
N MET A 433 -4.07 22.94 -20.69
CA MET A 433 -2.68 23.11 -20.25
C MET A 433 -2.34 24.59 -20.01
N LYS A 434 -2.68 25.49 -20.95
CA LYS A 434 -2.44 26.94 -20.79
C LYS A 434 -3.22 27.55 -19.63
N LYS A 435 -4.48 27.13 -19.43
CA LYS A 435 -5.29 27.57 -18.29
C LYS A 435 -4.69 27.11 -16.96
N ALA A 436 -4.29 25.83 -16.88
CA ALA A 436 -3.65 25.27 -15.70
C ALA A 436 -2.30 25.96 -15.41
N GLU A 437 -1.46 26.18 -16.41
CA GLU A 437 -0.21 26.96 -16.30
C GLU A 437 -0.45 28.35 -15.70
N THR A 438 -1.44 29.08 -16.24
CA THR A 438 -1.82 30.40 -15.72
C THR A 438 -2.21 30.31 -14.24
N ASN A 439 -2.92 29.27 -13.84
CA ASN A 439 -3.36 29.08 -12.47
C ASN A 439 -2.26 28.58 -11.53
N ILE A 440 -1.29 27.80 -12.00
CA ILE A 440 -0.06 27.43 -11.28
C ILE A 440 0.78 28.69 -11.01
N GLU A 441 0.97 29.55 -12.02
CA GLU A 441 1.74 30.78 -11.89
C GLU A 441 1.13 31.77 -10.90
N LYS A 442 -0.20 31.80 -10.75
CA LYS A 442 -0.89 32.56 -9.69
C LYS A 442 -0.62 32.04 -8.27
N CYS A 443 -0.09 30.83 -8.12
CA CYS A 443 0.33 30.28 -6.83
C CYS A 443 1.79 30.64 -6.49
N TYR A 444 2.52 31.30 -7.38
CA TYR A 444 3.89 31.72 -7.10
C TYR A 444 3.91 32.98 -6.22
N ASP A 445 4.62 32.92 -5.09
CA ASP A 445 4.87 34.08 -4.23
C ASP A 445 6.30 34.59 -4.50
N GLU A 446 6.42 35.77 -5.10
CA GLU A 446 7.71 36.38 -5.45
C GLU A 446 8.59 36.70 -4.22
N LYS A 447 7.98 36.98 -3.06
CA LYS A 447 8.72 37.33 -1.84
C LYS A 447 9.32 36.09 -1.19
N LEU A 448 8.57 34.99 -1.20
CA LEU A 448 9.05 33.69 -0.75
C LEU A 448 9.93 32.99 -1.80
N GLY A 449 9.82 33.39 -3.06
CA GLY A 449 10.53 32.81 -4.19
C GLY A 449 10.12 31.37 -4.48
N CYS A 450 8.87 30.99 -4.17
CA CYS A 450 8.38 29.62 -4.28
C CYS A 450 6.88 29.58 -4.59
N TYR A 451 6.40 28.42 -5.04
CA TYR A 451 4.96 28.17 -5.17
C TYR A 451 4.39 27.78 -3.81
N THR A 452 3.24 28.35 -3.47
CA THR A 452 2.53 28.11 -2.21
C THR A 452 1.37 27.15 -2.41
N GLN A 453 0.80 26.66 -1.30
CA GLN A 453 -0.21 25.59 -1.29
C GLN A 453 -1.41 25.87 -2.22
N ALA A 454 -1.83 27.13 -2.31
CA ALA A 454 -2.97 27.55 -3.12
C ALA A 454 -2.86 29.03 -3.51
N GLN A 455 -3.68 29.46 -4.48
CA GLN A 455 -3.72 30.85 -4.92
C GLN A 455 -3.98 31.82 -3.76
N GLY A 456 -3.13 32.85 -3.63
CA GLY A 456 -3.24 33.87 -2.60
C GLY A 456 -2.92 33.40 -1.16
N LYS A 457 -2.37 32.19 -1.00
CA LYS A 457 -1.90 31.64 0.28
C LYS A 457 -0.39 31.74 0.41
N LYS A 458 0.10 31.68 1.66
CA LYS A 458 1.55 31.73 1.97
C LYS A 458 2.07 30.44 2.56
N GLU A 459 1.16 29.57 2.95
CA GLU A 459 1.43 28.25 3.48
C GLU A 459 2.13 27.41 2.39
N LEU A 460 3.18 26.69 2.79
CA LEU A 460 3.91 25.77 1.91
C LEU A 460 3.41 24.34 2.10
N ASP A 461 3.59 23.54 1.06
CA ASP A 461 3.15 22.15 1.00
C ASP A 461 4.20 21.29 0.29
N ALA A 462 4.56 20.15 0.89
CA ALA A 462 5.60 19.26 0.37
C ALA A 462 5.20 18.62 -0.98
N SER A 463 3.90 18.53 -1.28
CA SER A 463 3.43 18.05 -2.58
C SER A 463 3.93 18.90 -3.76
N LEU A 464 4.30 20.16 -3.51
CA LEU A 464 4.82 21.08 -4.53
C LEU A 464 6.27 20.80 -4.92
N LEU A 465 6.97 19.87 -4.26
CA LEU A 465 8.21 19.29 -4.78
C LEU A 465 7.97 18.60 -6.13
N GLN A 466 6.74 18.17 -6.40
CA GLN A 466 6.39 17.53 -7.66
C GLN A 466 6.35 18.45 -8.87
N LEU A 467 6.30 19.77 -8.66
CA LEU A 467 6.56 20.72 -9.75
C LEU A 467 7.92 20.44 -10.41
N ILE A 468 8.91 19.96 -9.63
CA ILE A 468 10.22 19.56 -10.13
C ILE A 468 10.17 18.13 -10.69
N THR A 469 9.63 17.16 -9.93
CA THR A 469 9.73 15.74 -10.31
C THR A 469 8.87 15.36 -11.52
N LEU A 470 7.76 16.07 -11.75
CA LEU A 470 6.89 15.94 -12.92
C LEU A 470 7.26 16.90 -14.08
N GLY A 471 8.32 17.69 -13.91
CA GLY A 471 8.93 18.47 -14.99
C GLY A 471 8.17 19.74 -15.39
N TYR A 472 7.37 20.32 -14.49
CA TYR A 472 6.82 21.67 -14.69
C TYR A 472 7.92 22.74 -14.53
N LEU A 473 8.74 22.60 -13.49
CA LEU A 473 9.94 23.38 -13.30
C LEU A 473 11.15 22.64 -13.89
N ASP A 474 11.92 23.35 -14.71
CA ASP A 474 13.25 22.90 -15.09
C ASP A 474 14.12 22.83 -13.82
N PRO A 475 14.65 21.65 -13.43
CA PRO A 475 15.50 21.50 -12.25
C PRO A 475 16.75 22.38 -12.25
N LYS A 476 17.20 22.86 -13.43
CA LYS A 476 18.37 23.75 -13.57
C LYS A 476 18.03 25.23 -13.37
N SER A 477 16.75 25.60 -13.38
CA SER A 477 16.30 26.99 -13.26
C SER A 477 16.49 27.55 -11.85
N GLU A 478 16.73 28.87 -11.75
CA GLU A 478 16.76 29.56 -10.46
C GLU A 478 15.42 29.47 -9.71
N LYS A 479 14.30 29.39 -10.45
CA LYS A 479 12.97 29.22 -9.89
C LYS A 479 12.85 27.89 -9.13
N ALA A 480 13.35 26.78 -9.71
CA ALA A 480 13.38 25.49 -9.03
C ALA A 480 14.29 25.49 -7.79
N LYS A 481 15.48 26.10 -7.88
CA LYS A 481 16.43 26.22 -6.76
C LYS A 481 15.86 27.02 -5.60
N SER A 482 15.23 28.15 -5.89
CA SER A 482 14.55 28.97 -4.88
C SER A 482 13.38 28.22 -4.26
N HIS A 483 12.58 27.53 -5.08
CA HIS A 483 11.41 26.78 -4.66
C HIS A 483 11.76 25.65 -3.68
N ILE A 484 12.71 24.76 -4.03
CA ILE A 484 13.11 23.66 -3.15
C ILE A 484 13.68 24.19 -1.84
N LYS A 485 14.48 25.27 -1.89
CA LYS A 485 15.11 25.86 -0.70
C LYS A 485 14.09 26.45 0.26
N ALA A 486 13.04 27.09 -0.26
CA ALA A 486 11.95 27.60 0.56
C ALA A 486 11.20 26.45 1.27
N ILE A 487 10.91 25.36 0.54
CA ILE A 487 10.28 24.16 1.10
C ILE A 487 11.18 23.50 2.15
N GLU A 488 12.48 23.34 1.87
CA GLU A 488 13.46 22.78 2.80
C GLU A 488 13.52 23.58 4.11
N ASN A 489 13.67 24.90 4.03
CA ASN A 489 13.79 25.76 5.21
C ASN A 489 12.52 25.75 6.08
N THR A 490 11.38 25.39 5.51
CA THR A 490 10.08 25.47 6.18
C THR A 490 9.61 24.12 6.69
N LEU A 491 9.69 23.06 5.86
CA LEU A 491 9.04 21.77 6.11
C LEU A 491 10.02 20.65 6.48
N LYS A 492 11.33 20.84 6.26
CA LYS A 492 12.35 19.85 6.63
C LYS A 492 12.65 19.94 8.12
N THR A 493 12.60 18.80 8.79
CA THR A 493 13.03 18.65 10.18
C THR A 493 14.56 18.65 10.28
N GLU A 494 15.09 18.86 11.48
CA GLU A 494 16.55 18.81 11.73
C GLU A 494 17.16 17.45 11.34
N ASN A 495 16.39 16.37 11.48
CA ASN A 495 16.82 15.01 11.13
C ASN A 495 16.57 14.65 9.64
N GLY A 496 16.09 15.58 8.81
CA GLY A 496 15.96 15.42 7.36
C GLY A 496 14.61 14.90 6.86
N PHE A 497 13.68 14.52 7.74
CA PHE A 497 12.30 14.17 7.36
C PHE A 497 11.47 15.39 6.97
N MET A 498 10.43 15.20 6.17
CA MET A 498 9.55 16.26 5.67
C MET A 498 8.14 16.19 6.25
N TYR A 499 7.62 17.30 6.77
CA TYR A 499 6.19 17.46 7.03
C TYR A 499 5.40 17.63 5.73
N ARG A 500 4.11 17.23 5.72
CA ARG A 500 3.18 17.60 4.64
C ARG A 500 3.08 19.12 4.50
N TYR A 501 2.80 19.77 5.62
CA TYR A 501 2.62 21.20 5.84
C TYR A 501 2.72 21.50 7.36
N LEU A 502 2.82 22.78 7.77
CA LEU A 502 2.94 23.18 9.19
C LEU A 502 1.80 24.07 9.73
N HIS A 503 0.86 24.46 8.89
CA HIS A 503 -0.33 25.19 9.34
C HIS A 503 -1.27 24.24 10.10
N ARG A 504 -2.20 24.83 10.88
CA ARG A 504 -3.20 24.04 11.60
C ARG A 504 -4.26 23.57 10.60
N ASP A 505 -4.48 22.25 10.57
CA ASP A 505 -5.59 21.61 9.87
C ASP A 505 -6.75 21.31 10.82
N ASP A 506 -7.67 20.44 10.38
CA ASP A 506 -8.87 20.04 11.11
C ASP A 506 -8.58 19.35 12.46
N PHE A 507 -7.38 18.79 12.65
CA PHE A 507 -6.97 18.04 13.84
C PHE A 507 -5.73 18.64 14.52
N GLY A 508 -5.25 19.81 14.08
CA GLY A 508 -4.13 20.53 14.70
C GLY A 508 -2.92 20.67 13.79
N LYS A 509 -1.73 20.77 14.38
CA LYS A 509 -0.49 20.73 13.59
C LYS A 509 -0.05 19.27 13.48
N PRO A 510 0.45 18.82 12.31
CA PRO A 510 1.03 17.49 12.20
C PRO A 510 2.13 17.27 13.24
N GLU A 511 1.99 16.21 14.03
CA GLU A 511 2.97 15.84 15.06
C GLU A 511 4.11 15.00 14.46
N THR A 512 3.77 14.19 13.45
CA THR A 512 4.66 13.30 12.73
C THR A 512 4.92 13.80 11.31
N THR A 513 5.99 13.29 10.71
CA THR A 513 6.33 13.52 9.31
C THR A 513 5.77 12.41 8.44
N PHE A 514 5.33 12.75 7.23
CA PHE A 514 4.80 11.78 6.29
C PHE A 514 5.94 11.28 5.41
N LEU A 515 6.19 9.97 5.45
CA LEU A 515 7.32 9.34 4.79
C LEU A 515 7.37 9.58 3.27
N VAL A 516 6.23 9.56 2.57
CA VAL A 516 6.19 9.85 1.12
C VAL A 516 6.72 11.24 0.79
N CYS A 517 6.48 12.25 1.64
CA CYS A 517 6.97 13.60 1.43
C CYS A 517 8.51 13.66 1.52
N THR A 518 9.09 12.84 2.38
CA THR A 518 10.55 12.71 2.48
C THR A 518 11.10 12.04 1.22
N PHE A 519 10.43 11.03 0.68
CA PHE A 519 10.82 10.43 -0.60
C PHE A 519 10.65 11.38 -1.80
N TRP A 520 9.61 12.20 -1.85
CA TRP A 520 9.49 13.27 -2.86
C TRP A 520 10.63 14.28 -2.78
N TYR A 521 11.10 14.59 -1.57
CA TYR A 521 12.27 15.42 -1.38
C TYR A 521 13.54 14.73 -1.90
N ILE A 522 13.74 13.46 -1.58
CA ILE A 522 14.84 12.64 -2.14
C ILE A 522 14.79 12.64 -3.68
N GLU A 523 13.62 12.46 -4.28
CA GLU A 523 13.42 12.52 -5.73
C GLU A 523 13.75 13.90 -6.31
N ALA A 524 13.29 14.98 -5.68
CA ALA A 524 13.57 16.33 -6.11
C ALA A 524 15.07 16.65 -6.04
N LEU A 525 15.76 16.22 -4.97
CA LEU A 525 17.21 16.31 -4.85
C LEU A 525 17.93 15.61 -6.00
N ALA A 526 17.51 14.39 -6.34
CA ALA A 526 18.08 13.63 -7.45
C ALA A 526 17.85 14.33 -8.80
N CYS A 527 16.65 14.88 -9.03
CA CYS A 527 16.35 15.66 -10.23
C CYS A 527 17.21 16.94 -10.34
N MET A 528 17.58 17.52 -9.21
CA MET A 528 18.42 18.71 -9.11
C MET A 528 19.93 18.43 -9.04
N GLU A 529 20.36 17.21 -9.38
CA GLU A 529 21.76 16.80 -9.40
C GLU A 529 22.46 16.85 -8.01
N ARG A 530 21.69 16.86 -6.91
CA ARG A 530 22.17 16.71 -5.52
C ARG A 530 22.18 15.23 -5.11
N ILE A 531 22.96 14.42 -5.84
CA ILE A 531 22.86 12.95 -5.81
C ILE A 531 23.38 12.35 -4.50
N GLU A 532 24.49 12.87 -3.97
CA GLU A 532 25.06 12.37 -2.71
C GLU A 532 24.12 12.61 -1.53
N GLU A 533 23.53 13.81 -1.45
CA GLU A 533 22.54 14.15 -0.43
C GLU A 533 21.28 13.28 -0.55
N SER A 534 20.80 13.09 -1.78
CA SER A 534 19.66 12.22 -2.08
C SER A 534 19.92 10.78 -1.62
N ALA A 535 21.08 10.21 -1.95
CA ALA A 535 21.45 8.86 -1.56
C ALA A 535 21.64 8.70 -0.05
N GLN A 536 22.29 9.66 0.62
CA GLN A 536 22.46 9.65 2.08
C GLN A 536 21.12 9.72 2.80
N LEU A 537 20.23 10.60 2.37
CA LEU A 537 18.89 10.71 2.95
C LEU A 537 18.07 9.44 2.68
N PHE A 538 18.19 8.84 1.49
CA PHE A 538 17.56 7.56 1.17
C PHE A 538 17.99 6.44 2.12
N ASP A 539 19.30 6.29 2.32
CA ASP A 539 19.85 5.25 3.20
C ASP A 539 19.40 5.47 4.65
N PHE A 540 19.44 6.71 5.13
CA PHE A 540 18.93 7.10 6.46
C PHE A 540 17.44 6.77 6.63
N VAL A 541 16.60 7.09 5.65
CA VAL A 541 15.17 6.74 5.69
C VAL A 541 14.99 5.22 5.69
N CYS A 542 15.80 4.47 4.94
CA CYS A 542 15.73 3.01 4.89
C CYS A 542 16.01 2.33 6.24
N GLU A 543 16.84 2.91 7.10
CA GLU A 543 17.09 2.40 8.46
C GLU A 543 15.84 2.46 9.36
N HIS A 544 14.84 3.25 8.98
CA HIS A 544 13.61 3.38 9.73
C HIS A 544 12.58 2.30 9.42
N ALA A 545 12.75 1.54 8.33
CA ALA A 545 11.89 0.39 8.02
C ALA A 545 11.82 -0.59 9.20
N ASN A 546 10.76 -1.41 9.26
CA ASN A 546 10.70 -2.48 10.25
C ASN A 546 11.74 -3.58 9.96
N HIS A 547 11.82 -4.59 10.82
CA HIS A 547 12.81 -5.67 10.72
C HIS A 547 12.76 -6.47 9.42
N VAL A 548 11.64 -6.42 8.68
CA VAL A 548 11.49 -7.07 7.36
C VAL A 548 11.43 -6.08 6.18
N GLY A 549 11.75 -4.80 6.41
CA GLY A 549 11.86 -3.79 5.36
C GLY A 549 10.53 -3.16 4.92
N LEU A 550 9.53 -3.12 5.80
CA LEU A 550 8.22 -2.52 5.56
C LEU A 550 8.07 -1.16 6.28
N PHE A 551 7.27 -0.28 5.68
CA PHE A 551 7.01 1.07 6.20
C PHE A 551 5.53 1.31 6.49
N SER A 552 5.25 2.03 7.57
CA SER A 552 3.98 2.70 7.80
C SER A 552 3.95 4.07 7.12
N GLU A 553 2.83 4.79 7.29
CA GLU A 553 2.62 6.13 6.74
C GLU A 553 3.56 7.21 7.29
N ASP A 554 3.68 7.26 8.60
CA ASP A 554 4.34 8.35 9.32
C ASP A 554 5.60 7.88 10.03
N ILE A 555 6.55 8.81 10.15
CA ILE A 555 7.69 8.70 11.04
C ILE A 555 7.72 9.91 11.98
N GLU A 556 7.84 9.65 13.28
CA GLU A 556 8.14 10.67 14.27
C GLU A 556 9.61 11.09 14.13
N SER A 557 9.86 12.34 13.74
CA SER A 557 11.18 12.81 13.30
C SER A 557 12.28 12.69 14.36
N MET A 558 11.94 12.83 15.64
CA MET A 558 12.91 12.80 16.74
C MET A 558 13.27 11.38 17.20
N SER A 559 12.28 10.50 17.29
CA SER A 559 12.45 9.15 17.83
C SER A 559 12.74 8.11 16.72
N GLY A 560 12.29 8.39 15.49
CA GLY A 560 12.25 7.42 14.39
C GLY A 560 11.16 6.36 14.57
N ASN A 561 10.14 6.63 15.40
CA ASN A 561 8.98 5.75 15.57
C ASN A 561 8.12 5.76 14.30
N GLN A 562 7.64 4.59 13.91
CA GLN A 562 6.68 4.42 12.81
C GLN A 562 5.24 4.47 13.33
N TRP A 563 4.37 5.21 12.63
CA TRP A 563 2.96 5.39 12.93
C TRP A 563 2.09 5.41 11.65
N GLY A 564 0.77 5.37 11.82
CA GLY A 564 -0.22 5.30 10.75
C GLY A 564 -0.39 3.89 10.18
N ASN A 565 -1.23 3.75 9.13
CA ASN A 565 -1.57 2.45 8.56
C ASN A 565 -0.34 1.71 8.00
N PHE A 566 -0.38 0.38 8.03
CA PHE A 566 0.79 -0.47 7.79
C PHE A 566 0.48 -1.74 6.98
N PRO A 567 1.39 -2.20 6.10
CA PRO A 567 2.31 -1.34 5.37
C PRO A 567 1.49 -0.33 4.55
N GLN A 568 2.03 0.87 4.40
CA GLN A 568 1.40 1.89 3.57
C GLN A 568 1.98 1.82 2.15
N THR A 569 1.12 1.75 1.13
CA THR A 569 1.58 1.68 -0.26
C THR A 569 2.35 2.93 -0.65
N TYR A 570 1.88 4.11 -0.25
CA TYR A 570 2.48 5.38 -0.68
C TYR A 570 3.95 5.53 -0.24
N SER A 571 4.28 5.08 0.96
CA SER A 571 5.65 5.02 1.47
C SER A 571 6.54 4.10 0.64
N HIS A 572 6.04 2.91 0.27
CA HIS A 572 6.75 1.98 -0.60
C HIS A 572 6.88 2.49 -2.04
N VAL A 573 5.91 3.26 -2.53
CA VAL A 573 5.99 3.96 -3.82
C VAL A 573 7.11 5.01 -3.80
N GLY A 574 7.13 5.86 -2.78
CA GLY A 574 8.16 6.87 -2.62
C GLY A 574 9.56 6.26 -2.66
N LEU A 575 9.76 5.13 -1.97
CA LEU A 575 11.02 4.40 -2.00
C LEU A 575 11.41 3.95 -3.42
N VAL A 576 10.50 3.28 -4.14
CA VAL A 576 10.77 2.78 -5.49
C VAL A 576 11.11 3.91 -6.45
N ASN A 577 10.33 4.99 -6.44
CA ASN A 577 10.54 6.13 -7.34
C ASN A 577 11.84 6.87 -7.01
N ALA A 578 12.12 7.13 -5.72
CA ALA A 578 13.37 7.73 -5.27
C ALA A 578 14.60 6.92 -5.67
N ALA A 579 14.58 5.60 -5.41
CA ALA A 579 15.68 4.72 -5.77
C ALA A 579 15.96 4.73 -7.28
N ARG A 580 14.90 4.71 -8.09
CA ARG A 580 15.01 4.82 -9.55
C ARG A 580 15.64 6.14 -9.99
N LYS A 581 15.17 7.28 -9.45
CA LYS A 581 15.69 8.61 -9.80
C LYS A 581 17.17 8.76 -9.42
N ILE A 582 17.57 8.25 -8.25
CA ILE A 582 18.98 8.19 -7.86
C ILE A 582 19.77 7.34 -8.85
N SER A 583 19.30 6.13 -9.15
CA SER A 583 20.00 5.21 -10.04
C SER A 583 20.18 5.75 -11.47
N GLN A 584 19.23 6.54 -11.98
CA GLN A 584 19.35 7.17 -13.31
C GLN A 584 20.44 8.25 -13.39
N LYS A 585 20.81 8.83 -12.25
CA LYS A 585 21.79 9.92 -12.15
C LYS A 585 23.14 9.44 -11.64
N LYS A 586 23.14 8.37 -10.86
CA LYS A 586 24.32 7.75 -10.25
C LYS A 586 24.92 6.71 -11.20
N SER A 587 25.85 7.12 -12.05
CA SER A 587 26.58 6.25 -12.96
C SER A 587 27.83 5.69 -12.25
N ASP A 588 27.62 4.78 -11.30
CA ASP A 588 28.74 4.15 -10.56
C ASP A 588 29.29 2.90 -11.27
N SER A 589 28.66 2.44 -12.35
CA SER A 589 29.05 1.25 -13.10
C SER A 589 28.96 1.49 -14.60
N LEU A 590 30.01 1.06 -15.31
CA LEU A 590 30.04 1.00 -16.77
C LEU A 590 29.08 -0.05 -17.36
N PHE A 591 28.61 -0.98 -16.53
CA PHE A 591 27.84 -2.17 -16.95
C PHE A 591 26.38 -2.15 -16.51
N TRP A 592 25.93 -1.09 -15.84
CA TRP A 592 24.55 -0.95 -15.33
C TRP A 592 23.88 0.34 -15.83
#